data_AF-A0A0C2FNJ0-F1
#
_entry.id   AF-A0A0C2FNJ0-F1
#
_cell.length_a   1.000
_cell.length_b   1.000
_cell.length_c   1.000
_cell.angle_alpha   90.00
_cell.angle_beta   90.00
_cell.angle_gamma   90.00
#
_symmetry.space_group_name_H-M   'P 1'
#
loop_
_entity.id
_entity.type
_entity.pdbx_description
1 polymer ?
#
loop_
_entity_poly.entity_id
_entity_poly.type
_entity_poly.pdbx_seq_one_letter_code
_entity_poly.pdbx_strand_id
1 'polypeptide(L)'
;MTISVGSTDEIVHDEVKTFLNLRYVTPHEGFWRLIEFTMDKKSHAVTKLDVDLPNEQIVCYRPNNDNIRERLNDAEFGNTKLTVLFELNQRGSQARALYYYEIPEHFTFKKVGNNMSWERKGGTTGQCTGRMYAIHPKQGELFYLRMILLHRRGATGWEDLLITEEFDNDPSPKQTFQDAARAMGLLDGSIQWTEYFTETKDFASPFQLREMVVAAITHGENVDVRTIWRHFKQYFAEDYSINHESDAAVRRAVIDIQRQLEGVGDGMSNYVIDVPKLTGYDPEQEWDANEEMQRGNMIQ
;
A
#
# COMPACT_ATOMS: atom_id res chain seq x y z
N MET A 1 -5.57 26.08 9.27
CA MET A 1 -5.77 27.52 9.44
C MET A 1 -5.21 28.17 8.19
N THR A 2 -6.07 28.68 7.31
CA THR A 2 -5.63 29.32 6.07
C THR A 2 -6.18 30.73 6.10
N ILE A 3 -5.31 31.70 6.33
CA ILE A 3 -5.66 33.12 6.28
C ILE A 3 -5.24 33.59 4.90
N SER A 4 -6.19 34.07 4.10
CA SER A 4 -5.91 34.71 2.81
C SER A 4 -6.28 36.18 2.92
N VAL A 5 -5.35 37.05 2.53
CA VAL A 5 -5.56 38.50 2.47
C VAL A 5 -6.17 38.82 1.10
N GLY A 6 -7.34 39.45 1.09
CA GLY A 6 -7.97 39.95 -0.14
C GLY A 6 -7.24 41.18 -0.68
N SER A 7 -7.57 41.61 -1.91
CA SER A 7 -6.96 42.76 -2.60
C SER A 7 -7.18 44.12 -1.92
N THR A 8 -7.87 44.16 -0.78
CA THR A 8 -8.27 45.35 -0.02
C THR A 8 -7.89 45.29 1.48
N ASP A 9 -6.92 44.44 1.86
CA ASP A 9 -6.50 44.27 3.28
C ASP A 9 -7.62 43.81 4.25
N GLU A 10 -8.75 43.32 3.72
CA GLU A 10 -9.76 42.65 4.54
C GLU A 10 -9.37 41.19 4.80
N ILE A 11 -9.33 40.83 6.09
CA ILE A 11 -9.14 39.46 6.56
C ILE A 11 -10.45 38.71 6.33
N VAL A 12 -10.53 37.94 5.24
CA VAL A 12 -11.70 37.09 4.95
C VAL A 12 -11.58 35.81 5.79
N HIS A 13 -12.35 35.73 6.88
CA HIS A 13 -12.46 34.54 7.72
C HIS A 13 -13.72 33.75 7.35
N ASP A 14 -13.55 32.71 6.52
CA ASP A 14 -14.63 31.79 6.19
C ASP A 14 -14.69 30.64 7.21
N GLU A 15 -15.46 30.84 8.28
CA GLU A 15 -15.66 29.88 9.36
C GLU A 15 -16.27 28.56 8.86
N VAL A 16 -17.20 28.62 7.90
CA VAL A 16 -17.92 27.43 7.38
C VAL A 16 -16.96 26.53 6.61
N LYS A 17 -16.15 27.12 5.74
CA LYS A 17 -15.13 26.39 4.99
C LYS A 17 -13.99 25.92 5.87
N THR A 18 -13.70 26.65 6.95
CA THR A 18 -12.77 26.19 7.99
C THR A 18 -13.33 24.98 8.72
N PHE A 19 -14.61 25.00 9.11
CA PHE A 19 -15.29 23.92 9.80
C PHE A 19 -15.40 22.65 8.94
N LEU A 20 -15.72 22.79 7.65
CA LEU A 20 -15.75 21.67 6.69
C LEU A 20 -14.36 21.08 6.42
N ASN A 21 -13.30 21.88 6.53
CA ASN A 21 -11.92 21.43 6.37
C ASN A 21 -11.27 20.98 7.70
N LEU A 22 -12.00 21.04 8.82
CA LEU A 22 -11.49 20.49 10.07
C LEU A 22 -11.40 18.97 9.94
N ARG A 23 -10.24 18.45 10.34
CA ARG A 23 -10.06 17.03 10.63
C ARG A 23 -11.16 16.66 11.63
N TYR A 24 -12.01 15.70 11.30
CA TYR A 24 -13.04 15.22 12.22
C TYR A 24 -12.38 14.86 13.55
N VAL A 25 -12.73 15.60 14.59
CA VAL A 25 -12.36 15.31 15.97
C VAL A 25 -13.59 14.66 16.58
N THR A 26 -13.44 13.42 17.01
CA THR A 26 -14.54 12.70 17.66
C THR A 26 -14.95 13.43 18.94
N PRO A 27 -16.21 13.32 19.40
CA PRO A 27 -16.65 13.94 20.65
C PRO A 27 -15.77 13.55 21.85
N HIS A 28 -15.27 12.31 21.88
CA HIS A 28 -14.36 11.84 22.93
C HIS A 28 -12.99 12.56 22.88
N GLU A 29 -12.41 12.75 21.69
CA GLU A 29 -11.14 13.45 21.53
C GLU A 29 -11.29 14.95 21.87
N GLY A 30 -12.41 15.56 21.47
CA GLY A 30 -12.73 16.96 21.81
C GLY A 30 -12.83 17.19 23.31
N PHE A 31 -13.53 16.30 24.03
CA PHE A 31 -13.61 16.32 25.49
C PHE A 31 -12.23 16.14 26.14
N TRP A 32 -11.42 15.19 25.64
CA TRP A 32 -10.06 14.93 26.14
C TRP A 32 -9.15 16.17 26.01
N ARG A 33 -9.25 16.87 24.88
CA ARG A 33 -8.52 18.11 24.63
C ARG A 33 -8.99 19.26 25.52
N LEU A 34 -10.30 19.39 25.74
CA LEU A 34 -10.88 20.46 26.56
C LEU A 34 -10.47 20.36 28.04
N ILE A 35 -10.22 19.15 28.53
CA ILE A 35 -9.75 18.87 29.89
C ILE A 35 -8.20 18.83 29.96
N GLU A 36 -7.51 19.07 28.84
CA GLU A 36 -6.05 19.05 28.74
C GLU A 36 -5.42 17.69 29.12
N PHE A 37 -6.14 16.59 28.90
CA PHE A 37 -5.57 15.27 29.12
C PHE A 37 -4.44 14.97 28.13
N THR A 38 -3.44 14.23 28.58
CA THR A 38 -2.32 13.82 27.73
C THR A 38 -2.85 12.90 26.64
N MET A 39 -2.75 13.34 25.39
CA MET A 39 -3.06 12.50 24.23
C MET A 39 -1.80 11.81 23.72
N ASP A 40 -1.99 10.65 23.10
CA ASP A 40 -0.91 9.97 22.39
C ASP A 40 -0.34 10.86 21.29
N LYS A 41 0.97 11.07 21.36
CA LYS A 41 1.72 11.77 20.32
C LYS A 41 2.27 10.73 19.36
N LYS A 42 2.37 11.10 18.08
CA LYS A 42 3.09 10.28 17.11
C LYS A 42 4.57 10.29 17.46
N SER A 43 5.15 9.11 17.66
CA SER A 43 6.59 8.96 17.89
C SER A 43 7.40 9.30 16.64
N HIS A 44 6.85 8.99 15.45
CA HIS A 44 7.52 9.16 14.16
C HIS A 44 6.62 9.84 13.13
N ALA A 45 7.21 10.61 12.23
CA ALA A 45 6.57 11.02 10.99
C ALA A 45 6.61 9.88 9.96
N VAL A 46 5.58 9.74 9.14
CA VAL A 46 5.55 8.74 8.06
C VAL A 46 5.52 9.46 6.72
N THR A 47 6.53 9.23 5.88
CA THR A 47 6.58 9.75 4.52
C THR A 47 6.13 8.67 3.54
N LYS A 48 5.06 8.96 2.79
CA LYS A 48 4.59 8.09 1.73
C LYS A 48 5.54 8.17 0.54
N LEU A 49 6.08 7.03 0.14
CA LEU A 49 6.98 6.92 -1.00
C LEU A 49 6.19 6.48 -2.24
N ASP A 50 6.47 7.14 -3.35
CA ASP A 50 5.80 6.89 -4.63
C ASP A 50 6.52 5.74 -5.34
N VAL A 51 5.75 4.83 -5.93
CA VAL A 51 6.23 3.71 -6.74
C VAL A 51 5.40 3.74 -8.00
N ASP A 52 6.03 4.07 -9.13
CA ASP A 52 5.39 4.28 -10.42
C ASP A 52 6.27 3.60 -11.48
N LEU A 53 5.69 3.14 -12.59
CA LEU A 53 6.48 2.62 -13.72
C LEU A 53 6.99 3.77 -14.60
N PRO A 54 8.01 3.53 -15.45
CA PRO A 54 8.47 4.52 -16.43
C PRO A 54 7.30 5.02 -17.28
N ASN A 55 7.06 6.33 -17.30
CA ASN A 55 5.96 7.00 -18.02
C ASN A 55 4.53 6.62 -17.60
N GLU A 56 4.34 5.94 -16.47
CA GLU A 56 3.01 5.60 -15.92
C GLU A 56 2.74 6.30 -14.57
N GLN A 57 3.21 7.54 -14.43
CA GLN A 57 3.04 8.32 -13.21
C GLN A 57 1.60 8.80 -13.05
N ILE A 58 1.13 8.84 -11.80
CA ILE A 58 -0.24 9.26 -11.49
C ILE A 58 -0.40 10.77 -11.68
N VAL A 59 -1.34 11.16 -12.56
CA VAL A 59 -1.72 12.56 -12.78
C VAL A 59 -3.09 12.84 -12.16
N CYS A 60 -3.12 13.65 -11.11
CA CYS A 60 -4.37 14.13 -10.52
C CYS A 60 -4.81 15.44 -11.18
N TYR A 61 -6.03 15.48 -11.72
CA TYR A 61 -6.64 16.70 -12.24
C TYR A 61 -8.01 16.95 -11.63
N ARG A 62 -8.40 18.22 -11.51
CA ARG A 62 -9.74 18.63 -11.11
C ARG A 62 -10.57 18.90 -12.35
N PRO A 63 -11.66 18.14 -12.61
CA PRO A 63 -12.41 18.22 -13.88
C PRO A 63 -12.85 19.63 -14.30
N ASN A 64 -13.15 20.51 -13.33
CA ASN A 64 -13.72 21.83 -13.60
C ASN A 64 -12.71 22.99 -13.43
N ASN A 65 -11.48 22.70 -13.02
CA ASN A 65 -10.54 23.73 -12.57
C ASN A 65 -9.15 23.61 -13.20
N ASP A 66 -8.82 22.44 -13.75
CA ASP A 66 -7.50 22.16 -14.30
C ASP A 66 -7.62 21.86 -15.80
N ASN A 67 -6.73 22.43 -16.61
CA ASN A 67 -6.60 22.05 -18.01
C ASN A 67 -5.84 20.72 -18.10
N ILE A 68 -6.49 19.68 -18.62
CA ILE A 68 -5.92 18.33 -18.72
C ILE A 68 -4.60 18.33 -19.50
N ARG A 69 -4.49 19.14 -20.58
CA ARG A 69 -3.24 19.20 -21.38
C ARG A 69 -2.08 19.80 -20.61
N GLU A 70 -2.33 20.85 -19.83
CA GLU A 70 -1.30 21.44 -18.98
C GLU A 70 -0.90 20.48 -17.85
N ARG A 71 -1.86 19.78 -17.24
CA ARG A 71 -1.57 18.75 -16.23
C ARG A 71 -0.77 17.58 -16.77
N LEU A 72 -1.04 17.16 -18.00
CA LEU A 72 -0.26 16.12 -18.67
C LEU A 72 1.15 16.59 -18.97
N ASN A 73 1.32 17.82 -19.49
CA ASN A 73 2.65 18.39 -19.70
C ASN A 73 3.41 18.52 -18.36
N ASP A 74 2.77 19.03 -17.31
CA ASP A 74 3.35 19.13 -15.97
C ASP A 74 3.75 17.78 -15.39
N ALA A 75 3.03 16.70 -15.74
CA ALA A 75 3.33 15.34 -15.31
C ALA A 75 4.39 14.66 -16.17
N GLU A 76 4.45 14.95 -17.46
CA GLU A 76 5.53 14.50 -18.35
C GLU A 76 6.88 15.08 -17.91
N PHE A 77 6.87 16.32 -17.40
CA PHE A 77 8.00 16.94 -16.71
C PHE A 77 7.96 16.74 -15.18
N GLY A 78 7.00 15.96 -14.70
CA GLY A 78 6.67 15.79 -13.31
C GLY A 78 7.65 14.86 -12.62
N ASN A 79 8.34 15.38 -11.61
CA ASN A 79 9.20 14.56 -10.78
C ASN A 79 8.36 13.85 -9.69
N THR A 80 8.49 12.54 -9.55
CA THR A 80 7.95 11.78 -8.41
C THR A 80 9.03 11.62 -7.34
N LYS A 81 8.67 11.19 -6.12
CA LYS A 81 9.69 10.94 -5.09
C LYS A 81 10.76 9.94 -5.53
N LEU A 82 10.39 9.00 -6.40
CA LEU A 82 11.26 7.97 -6.95
C LEU A 82 12.20 8.53 -8.03
N THR A 83 11.72 9.37 -8.96
CA THR A 83 12.61 9.99 -9.96
C THR A 83 13.60 10.95 -9.30
N VAL A 84 13.17 11.70 -8.27
CA VAL A 84 14.05 12.57 -7.49
C VAL A 84 15.04 11.76 -6.66
N LEU A 85 14.71 10.53 -6.25
CA LEU A 85 15.68 9.63 -5.63
C LEU A 85 16.81 9.28 -6.62
N PHE A 86 16.49 8.99 -7.88
CA PHE A 86 17.50 8.71 -8.90
C PHE A 86 18.45 9.89 -9.09
N GLU A 87 17.92 11.12 -9.17
CA GLU A 87 18.74 12.33 -9.20
C GLU A 87 19.62 12.48 -7.95
N LEU A 88 19.08 12.18 -6.75
CA LEU A 88 19.84 12.21 -5.51
C LEU A 88 21.00 11.20 -5.53
N ASN A 89 20.73 9.98 -5.99
CA ASN A 89 21.73 8.93 -6.11
C ASN A 89 22.80 9.28 -7.14
N GLN A 90 22.46 9.97 -8.24
CA GLN A 90 23.47 10.47 -9.18
C GLN A 90 24.43 11.47 -8.50
N ARG A 91 23.92 12.34 -7.62
CA ARG A 91 24.68 13.44 -7.00
C ARG A 91 25.52 13.04 -5.79
N GLY A 92 25.17 11.98 -5.05
CA GLY A 92 25.77 11.71 -3.74
C GLY A 92 26.01 10.23 -3.41
N SER A 93 27.18 9.93 -2.84
CA SER A 93 27.55 8.58 -2.40
C SER A 93 26.77 8.11 -1.16
N GLN A 94 26.36 9.02 -0.27
CA GLN A 94 25.63 8.65 0.96
C GLN A 94 24.24 8.08 0.66
N ALA A 95 23.50 8.67 -0.28
CA ALA A 95 22.17 8.19 -0.65
C ALA A 95 22.23 6.80 -1.29
N ARG A 96 23.31 6.49 -2.02
CA ARG A 96 23.51 5.17 -2.64
C ARG A 96 23.65 4.02 -1.64
N ALA A 97 23.96 4.30 -0.38
CA ALA A 97 24.09 3.30 0.66
C ALA A 97 22.76 2.91 1.33
N LEU A 98 21.68 3.64 1.04
CA LEU A 98 20.37 3.50 1.68
C LEU A 98 19.36 2.81 0.76
N TYR A 99 18.43 2.06 1.33
CA TYR A 99 17.23 1.61 0.63
C TYR A 99 16.24 2.76 0.46
N TYR A 100 15.33 2.65 -0.51
CA TYR A 100 14.36 3.72 -0.77
C TYR A 100 13.50 4.05 0.46
N TYR A 101 13.08 3.05 1.24
CA TYR A 101 12.30 3.26 2.47
C TYR A 101 13.06 3.94 3.61
N GLU A 102 14.40 3.89 3.60
CA GLU A 102 15.28 4.53 4.59
C GLU A 102 15.61 5.98 4.23
N ILE A 103 15.39 6.39 2.97
CA ILE A 103 15.70 7.76 2.52
C ILE A 103 15.03 8.82 3.40
N PRO A 104 13.74 8.73 3.77
CA PRO A 104 13.09 9.70 4.64
C PRO A 104 13.65 9.76 6.07
N GLU A 105 14.47 8.81 6.51
CA GLU A 105 15.15 8.86 7.80
C GLU A 105 16.26 9.91 7.78
N HIS A 106 16.99 9.99 6.66
CA HIS A 106 18.17 10.86 6.49
C HIS A 106 17.92 12.13 5.67
N PHE A 107 16.91 12.11 4.80
CA PHE A 107 16.57 13.19 3.88
C PHE A 107 15.13 13.67 4.10
N THR A 108 14.90 14.95 3.88
CA THR A 108 13.57 15.55 3.88
C THR A 108 13.19 15.88 2.46
N PHE A 109 12.01 15.41 2.03
CA PHE A 109 11.46 15.77 0.74
C PHE A 109 10.93 17.21 0.77
N LYS A 110 11.44 18.06 -0.11
CA LYS A 110 10.94 19.42 -0.31
C LYS A 110 10.33 19.54 -1.70
N LYS A 111 9.14 20.15 -1.74
CA LYS A 111 8.44 20.52 -2.96
C LYS A 111 8.16 22.02 -2.90
N VAL A 112 8.79 22.78 -3.81
CA VAL A 112 8.60 24.23 -3.95
C VAL A 112 8.17 24.49 -5.39
N GLY A 113 6.87 24.72 -5.60
CA GLY A 113 6.28 24.76 -6.94
C GLY A 113 6.46 23.42 -7.66
N ASN A 114 7.08 23.45 -8.84
CA ASN A 114 7.43 22.27 -9.63
C ASN A 114 8.82 21.70 -9.31
N ASN A 115 9.62 22.38 -8.48
CA ASN A 115 10.92 21.88 -8.09
C ASN A 115 10.78 20.92 -6.90
N MET A 116 11.29 19.70 -7.07
CA MET A 116 11.24 18.64 -6.06
C MET A 116 12.66 18.16 -5.76
N SER A 117 13.02 18.09 -4.48
CA SER A 117 14.35 17.70 -4.05
C SER A 117 14.32 16.91 -2.74
N TRP A 118 15.23 15.94 -2.62
CA TRP A 118 15.61 15.35 -1.35
C TRP A 118 16.77 16.14 -0.76
N GLU A 119 16.56 16.75 0.40
CA GLU A 119 17.60 17.52 1.08
C GLU A 119 18.05 16.82 2.36
N ARG A 120 19.37 16.79 2.60
CA ARG A 120 19.92 16.16 3.80
C ARG A 120 19.39 16.85 5.05
N LYS A 121 18.94 16.08 6.03
CA LYS A 121 18.49 16.62 7.31
C LYS A 121 19.63 17.30 8.05
N GLY A 122 19.36 18.50 8.56
CA GLY A 122 20.24 19.21 9.48
C GLY A 122 19.88 18.87 10.93
N GLY A 123 20.66 18.01 11.59
CA GLY A 123 20.55 17.72 13.03
C GLY A 123 19.51 16.65 13.41
N THR A 124 19.16 16.59 14.71
CA THR A 124 18.17 15.65 15.29
C THR A 124 16.74 16.08 14.92
N THR A 125 16.43 16.09 13.62
CA THR A 125 15.06 16.23 13.16
C THR A 125 14.29 14.97 13.58
N GLY A 126 13.02 15.12 13.98
CA GLY A 126 12.20 14.01 14.51
C GLY A 126 12.28 12.74 13.64
N GLN A 127 12.18 11.58 14.29
CA GLN A 127 12.27 10.29 13.62
C GLN A 127 11.21 10.20 12.53
N CYS A 128 11.60 9.79 11.32
CA CYS A 128 10.72 9.77 10.15
C CYS A 128 10.97 8.51 9.35
N THR A 129 9.93 7.73 9.07
CA THR A 129 10.04 6.46 8.36
C THR A 129 9.39 6.57 6.99
N GLY A 130 10.05 6.04 5.96
CA GLY A 130 9.47 5.91 4.63
C GLY A 130 8.53 4.70 4.57
N ARG A 131 7.38 4.86 3.92
CA ARG A 131 6.45 3.74 3.68
C ARG A 131 6.09 3.67 2.21
N MET A 132 6.44 2.56 1.57
CA MET A 132 5.94 2.15 0.26
C MET A 132 4.69 1.31 0.46
N TYR A 133 3.59 1.68 -0.18
CA TYR A 133 2.36 0.90 -0.09
C TYR A 133 2.54 -0.47 -0.73
N ALA A 134 1.96 -1.50 -0.10
CA ALA A 134 1.84 -2.80 -0.72
C ALA A 134 1.08 -2.66 -2.05
N ILE A 135 1.64 -3.25 -3.08
CA ILE A 135 1.10 -3.25 -4.44
C ILE A 135 0.40 -4.60 -4.66
N HIS A 136 -0.74 -4.57 -5.34
CA HIS A 136 -1.51 -5.79 -5.58
C HIS A 136 -0.80 -6.65 -6.65
N PRO A 137 -0.70 -7.99 -6.51
CA PRO A 137 0.06 -8.83 -7.45
C PRO A 137 -0.43 -8.73 -8.91
N LYS A 138 -1.73 -8.47 -9.09
CA LYS A 138 -2.35 -8.18 -10.40
C LYS A 138 -1.73 -6.99 -11.15
N GLN A 139 -1.04 -6.08 -10.46
CA GLN A 139 -0.35 -4.94 -11.08
C GLN A 139 1.01 -5.32 -11.70
N GLY A 140 1.38 -6.61 -11.71
CA GLY A 140 2.47 -7.16 -12.53
C GLY A 140 3.80 -6.44 -12.32
N GLU A 141 4.31 -5.77 -13.35
CA GLU A 141 5.59 -5.06 -13.32
C GLU A 141 5.73 -4.07 -12.16
N LEU A 142 4.64 -3.40 -11.76
CA LEU A 142 4.67 -2.48 -10.63
C LEU A 142 4.90 -3.21 -9.30
N PHE A 143 4.37 -4.43 -9.14
CA PHE A 143 4.60 -5.29 -7.99
C PHE A 143 6.07 -5.70 -7.89
N TYR A 144 6.66 -6.12 -9.02
CA TYR A 144 8.07 -6.50 -9.09
C TYR A 144 9.01 -5.31 -8.87
N LEU A 145 8.68 -4.15 -9.43
CA LEU A 145 9.43 -2.91 -9.18
C LEU A 145 9.47 -2.57 -7.68
N ARG A 146 8.33 -2.67 -6.98
CA ARG A 146 8.30 -2.46 -5.53
C ARG A 146 9.22 -3.43 -4.79
N MET A 147 9.19 -4.71 -5.13
CA MET A 147 10.07 -5.71 -4.53
C MET A 147 11.54 -5.37 -4.75
N ILE A 148 11.91 -4.93 -5.95
CA ILE A 148 13.28 -4.48 -6.24
C ILE A 148 13.64 -3.26 -5.37
N LEU A 149 12.76 -2.25 -5.26
CA LEU A 149 13.02 -1.04 -4.47
C LEU A 149 13.16 -1.30 -2.96
N LEU A 150 12.60 -2.40 -2.45
CA LEU A 150 12.81 -2.85 -1.08
C LEU A 150 14.20 -3.45 -0.84
N HIS A 151 14.82 -4.02 -1.88
CA HIS A 151 16.03 -4.85 -1.76
C HIS A 151 17.25 -4.28 -2.50
N ARG A 152 17.08 -3.28 -3.36
CA ARG A 152 18.14 -2.65 -4.15
C ARG A 152 18.44 -1.25 -3.64
N ARG A 153 19.73 -0.91 -3.59
CA ARG A 153 20.24 0.39 -3.14
C ARG A 153 20.84 1.16 -4.29
N GLY A 154 20.86 2.48 -4.18
CA GLY A 154 21.68 3.34 -5.03
C GLY A 154 21.33 3.38 -6.52
N ALA A 155 20.17 2.88 -6.92
CA ALA A 155 19.68 2.99 -8.29
C ALA A 155 19.69 4.44 -8.77
N THR A 156 20.32 4.70 -9.90
CA THR A 156 20.48 6.03 -10.51
C THR A 156 19.53 6.31 -11.67
N GLY A 157 18.67 5.34 -11.99
CA GLY A 157 17.66 5.42 -13.04
C GLY A 157 16.88 4.12 -13.19
N TRP A 158 15.95 4.07 -14.13
CA TRP A 158 15.13 2.89 -14.42
C TRP A 158 15.95 1.73 -14.98
N GLU A 159 16.83 2.01 -15.94
CA GLU A 159 17.70 0.99 -16.56
C GLU A 159 18.62 0.33 -15.54
N ASP A 160 19.08 1.12 -14.56
CA ASP A 160 19.90 0.64 -13.47
C ASP A 160 19.15 -0.47 -12.71
N LEU A 161 17.86 -0.29 -12.40
CA LEU A 161 17.03 -1.30 -11.70
C LEU A 161 16.89 -2.63 -12.47
N LEU A 162 17.16 -2.64 -13.77
CA LEU A 162 17.14 -3.84 -14.61
C LEU A 162 18.51 -4.52 -14.69
N ILE A 163 19.59 -3.88 -14.21
CA ILE A 163 20.94 -4.46 -14.17
C ILE A 163 21.13 -5.15 -12.82
N THR A 164 21.39 -6.46 -12.87
CA THR A 164 21.41 -7.35 -11.69
C THR A 164 22.74 -8.09 -11.52
N GLU A 165 23.81 -7.55 -12.11
CA GLU A 165 25.17 -8.12 -12.10
C GLU A 165 25.66 -8.55 -10.70
N GLU A 166 25.29 -7.78 -9.66
CA GLU A 166 25.65 -8.08 -8.27
C GLU A 166 25.00 -9.37 -7.71
N PHE A 167 23.97 -9.90 -8.39
CA PHE A 167 23.22 -11.10 -8.00
C PHE A 167 23.46 -12.28 -8.94
N ASP A 168 23.47 -12.06 -10.25
CA ASP A 168 23.54 -13.13 -11.25
C ASP A 168 24.83 -13.14 -12.10
N ASN A 169 25.73 -12.18 -11.87
CA ASN A 169 26.96 -11.95 -12.65
C ASN A 169 26.72 -11.62 -14.13
N ASP A 170 25.52 -11.16 -14.50
CA ASP A 170 25.20 -10.69 -15.85
C ASP A 170 25.07 -9.15 -15.87
N PRO A 171 25.96 -8.44 -16.59
CA PRO A 171 25.91 -6.98 -16.69
C PRO A 171 24.80 -6.49 -17.63
N SER A 172 24.11 -7.38 -18.36
CA SER A 172 23.06 -6.98 -19.28
C SER A 172 21.77 -6.60 -18.55
N PRO A 173 21.07 -5.53 -19.01
CA PRO A 173 19.77 -5.17 -18.44
C PRO A 173 18.73 -6.24 -18.79
N LYS A 174 17.94 -6.64 -17.80
CA LYS A 174 16.80 -7.54 -18.00
C LYS A 174 15.67 -6.84 -18.76
N GLN A 175 14.81 -7.61 -19.42
CA GLN A 175 13.73 -7.06 -20.23
C GLN A 175 12.59 -6.48 -19.39
N THR A 176 12.33 -7.09 -18.23
CA THR A 176 11.23 -6.73 -17.33
C THR A 176 11.73 -6.62 -15.89
N PHE A 177 10.99 -5.89 -15.06
CA PHE A 177 11.22 -5.87 -13.61
C PHE A 177 10.96 -7.24 -13.00
N GLN A 178 10.03 -8.04 -13.55
CA GLN A 178 9.87 -9.43 -13.17
C GLN A 178 11.15 -10.25 -13.36
N ASP A 179 11.80 -10.14 -14.53
CA ASP A 179 13.05 -10.85 -14.81
C ASP A 179 14.19 -10.36 -13.92
N ALA A 180 14.27 -9.06 -13.65
CA ALA A 180 15.24 -8.50 -12.71
C ALA A 180 15.01 -9.03 -11.29
N ALA A 181 13.77 -9.04 -10.81
CA ALA A 181 13.42 -9.61 -9.50
C ALA A 181 13.78 -11.11 -9.41
N ARG A 182 13.59 -11.86 -10.50
CA ARG A 182 14.00 -13.27 -10.59
C ARG A 182 15.52 -13.42 -10.55
N ALA A 183 16.26 -12.62 -11.30
CA ALA A 183 17.73 -12.63 -11.31
C ALA A 183 18.32 -12.25 -9.92
N MET A 184 17.63 -11.38 -9.18
CA MET A 184 17.97 -11.05 -7.79
C MET A 184 17.65 -12.17 -6.78
N GLY A 185 17.01 -13.27 -7.21
CA GLY A 185 16.55 -14.35 -6.33
C GLY A 185 15.35 -13.97 -5.45
N LEU A 186 14.68 -12.85 -5.74
CA LEU A 186 13.52 -12.39 -4.96
C LEU A 186 12.27 -13.26 -5.21
N LEU A 187 12.25 -14.06 -6.27
CA LEU A 187 11.11 -14.94 -6.59
C LEU A 187 11.33 -16.39 -6.17
N ASP A 188 12.49 -16.75 -5.63
CA ASP A 188 12.88 -18.15 -5.43
C ASP A 188 12.39 -18.77 -4.10
N GLY A 189 11.56 -18.05 -3.32
CA GLY A 189 11.13 -18.51 -2.00
C GLY A 189 9.79 -17.98 -1.51
N SER A 190 9.19 -18.71 -0.56
CA SER A 190 7.92 -18.36 0.09
C SER A 190 8.03 -17.20 1.09
N ILE A 191 9.25 -16.76 1.41
CA ILE A 191 9.52 -15.69 2.37
C ILE A 191 8.92 -14.38 1.88
N GLN A 192 9.11 -14.01 0.61
CA GLN A 192 8.61 -12.74 0.08
C GLN A 192 7.08 -12.65 0.10
N TRP A 193 6.39 -13.75 -0.21
CA TRP A 193 4.94 -13.83 -0.04
C TRP A 193 4.51 -13.74 1.41
N THR A 194 5.26 -14.38 2.32
CA THR A 194 4.97 -14.29 3.76
C THR A 194 5.15 -12.85 4.27
N GLU A 195 6.20 -12.14 3.86
CA GLU A 195 6.42 -10.74 4.20
C GLU A 195 5.33 -9.83 3.60
N TYR A 196 4.96 -10.07 2.34
CA TYR A 196 3.85 -9.36 1.68
C TYR A 196 2.53 -9.48 2.44
N PHE A 197 2.13 -10.69 2.81
CA PHE A 197 0.90 -10.91 3.59
C PHE A 197 1.03 -10.44 5.04
N THR A 198 2.25 -10.46 5.62
CA THR A 198 2.50 -9.90 6.94
C THR A 198 2.30 -8.40 6.96
N GLU A 199 2.73 -7.69 5.92
CA GLU A 199 2.45 -6.25 5.78
C GLU A 199 0.96 -6.00 5.52
N THR A 200 0.34 -6.85 4.70
CA THR A 200 -1.00 -6.59 4.17
C THR A 200 -2.13 -6.90 5.15
N LYS A 201 -1.94 -7.89 6.04
CA LYS A 201 -2.94 -8.26 7.04
C LYS A 201 -3.33 -7.10 7.97
N ASP A 202 -2.44 -6.13 8.17
CA ASP A 202 -2.66 -5.03 9.12
C ASP A 202 -3.48 -3.86 8.52
N PHE A 203 -3.68 -3.82 7.20
CA PHE A 203 -4.42 -2.72 6.56
C PHE A 203 -5.52 -3.16 5.58
N ALA A 204 -5.45 -4.38 5.03
CA ALA A 204 -6.46 -4.89 4.13
C ALA A 204 -7.61 -5.55 4.89
N SER A 205 -8.83 -5.45 4.35
CA SER A 205 -9.95 -6.21 4.89
C SER A 205 -9.78 -7.71 4.64
N PRO A 206 -10.45 -8.59 5.41
CA PRO A 206 -10.42 -10.03 5.17
C PRO A 206 -10.79 -10.41 3.73
N PHE A 207 -11.79 -9.74 3.15
CA PHE A 207 -12.16 -9.89 1.74
C PHE A 207 -11.02 -9.53 0.78
N GLN A 208 -10.40 -8.36 0.96
CA GLN A 208 -9.26 -7.94 0.14
C GLN A 208 -8.07 -8.89 0.27
N LEU A 209 -7.82 -9.42 1.47
CA LEU A 209 -6.76 -10.42 1.68
C LEU A 209 -7.03 -11.71 0.90
N ARG A 210 -8.29 -12.16 0.82
CA ARG A 210 -8.68 -13.31 0.00
C ARG A 210 -8.45 -13.02 -1.49
N GLU A 211 -8.83 -11.85 -1.99
CA GLU A 211 -8.54 -11.43 -3.38
C GLU A 211 -7.03 -11.39 -3.67
N MET A 212 -6.22 -10.93 -2.71
CA MET A 212 -4.76 -10.88 -2.85
C MET A 212 -4.12 -12.27 -2.89
N VAL A 213 -4.62 -13.25 -2.13
CA VAL A 213 -4.17 -14.64 -2.24
C VAL A 213 -4.50 -15.20 -3.61
N VAL A 214 -5.70 -14.97 -4.11
CA VAL A 214 -6.10 -15.39 -5.47
C VAL A 214 -5.19 -14.74 -6.50
N ALA A 215 -4.89 -13.46 -6.36
CA ALA A 215 -3.99 -12.75 -7.27
C ALA A 215 -2.54 -13.25 -7.17
N ALA A 216 -2.06 -13.59 -5.98
CA ALA A 216 -0.75 -14.19 -5.79
C ALA A 216 -0.67 -15.57 -6.47
N ILE A 217 -1.72 -16.39 -6.34
CA ILE A 217 -1.82 -17.69 -7.00
C ILE A 217 -1.80 -17.54 -8.53
N THR A 218 -2.58 -16.61 -9.07
CA THR A 218 -2.76 -16.43 -10.52
C THR A 218 -1.56 -15.73 -11.19
N HIS A 219 -0.98 -14.73 -10.54
CA HIS A 219 0.00 -13.82 -11.16
C HIS A 219 1.41 -13.93 -10.56
N GLY A 220 1.54 -14.58 -9.40
CA GLY A 220 2.80 -14.71 -8.69
C GLY A 220 3.62 -15.91 -9.15
N GLU A 221 4.93 -15.82 -8.91
CA GLU A 221 5.86 -16.93 -9.10
C GLU A 221 6.17 -17.64 -7.78
N ASN A 222 6.36 -18.96 -7.85
CA ASN A 222 6.77 -19.83 -6.73
C ASN A 222 5.96 -19.64 -5.44
N VAL A 223 4.65 -19.44 -5.58
CA VAL A 223 3.75 -19.18 -4.44
C VAL A 223 3.51 -20.47 -3.65
N ASP A 224 4.04 -20.53 -2.43
CA ASP A 224 3.71 -21.60 -1.48
C ASP A 224 2.39 -21.29 -0.76
N VAL A 225 1.29 -21.61 -1.44
CA VAL A 225 -0.08 -21.40 -0.95
C VAL A 225 -0.31 -22.10 0.39
N ARG A 226 0.30 -23.26 0.62
CA ARG A 226 0.15 -24.00 1.88
C ARG A 226 0.73 -23.22 3.05
N THR A 227 1.93 -22.67 2.89
CA THR A 227 2.58 -21.87 3.92
C THR A 227 1.80 -20.59 4.19
N ILE A 228 1.35 -19.89 3.15
CA ILE A 228 0.49 -18.70 3.26
C ILE A 228 -0.78 -19.04 4.03
N TRP A 229 -1.49 -20.09 3.62
CA TRP A 229 -2.71 -20.53 4.27
C TRP A 229 -2.50 -20.83 5.76
N ARG A 230 -1.44 -21.60 6.08
CA ARG A 230 -1.13 -21.96 7.46
C ARG A 230 -0.92 -20.73 8.36
N HIS A 231 -0.26 -19.70 7.85
CA HIS A 231 0.05 -18.48 8.62
C HIS A 231 -1.13 -17.49 8.67
N PHE A 232 -1.90 -17.37 7.59
CA PHE A 232 -2.84 -16.26 7.42
C PHE A 232 -4.33 -16.63 7.42
N LYS A 233 -4.69 -17.93 7.49
CA LYS A 233 -6.10 -18.40 7.45
C LYS A 233 -7.05 -17.71 8.44
N GLN A 234 -6.55 -17.31 9.61
CA GLN A 234 -7.37 -16.63 10.61
C GLN A 234 -7.75 -15.21 10.17
N TYR A 235 -6.81 -14.48 9.56
CA TYR A 235 -7.06 -13.15 9.02
C TYR A 235 -7.98 -13.19 7.79
N PHE A 236 -7.87 -14.23 6.97
CA PHE A 236 -8.80 -14.43 5.84
C PHE A 236 -10.24 -14.70 6.28
N ALA A 237 -10.45 -15.12 7.53
CA ALA A 237 -11.74 -15.53 8.07
C ALA A 237 -12.28 -14.58 9.16
N GLU A 238 -11.62 -13.45 9.40
CA GLU A 238 -11.95 -12.55 10.51
C GLU A 238 -13.35 -11.94 10.35
N ASP A 239 -13.77 -11.63 9.12
CA ASP A 239 -15.13 -11.17 8.80
C ASP A 239 -16.20 -12.21 9.11
N TYR A 240 -15.92 -13.48 8.83
CA TYR A 240 -16.82 -14.59 9.15
C TYR A 240 -16.81 -14.97 10.64
N SER A 241 -15.72 -14.67 11.36
CA SER A 241 -15.56 -15.01 12.78
C SER A 241 -16.52 -14.25 13.70
N ILE A 242 -17.18 -13.21 13.19
CA ILE A 242 -18.21 -12.45 13.90
C ILE A 242 -19.47 -13.31 14.13
N ASN A 243 -19.87 -14.08 13.11
CA ASN A 243 -21.15 -14.81 13.10
C ASN A 243 -20.98 -16.34 13.23
N HIS A 244 -19.75 -16.84 13.19
CA HIS A 244 -19.47 -18.26 13.10
C HIS A 244 -18.32 -18.67 14.02
N GLU A 245 -18.38 -19.91 14.51
CA GLU A 245 -17.26 -20.53 15.20
C GLU A 245 -16.01 -20.56 14.30
N SER A 246 -14.82 -20.48 14.91
CA SER A 246 -13.55 -20.30 14.19
C SER A 246 -13.34 -21.27 13.02
N ASP A 247 -13.65 -22.56 13.22
CA ASP A 247 -13.52 -23.56 12.14
C ASP A 247 -14.54 -23.35 11.01
N ALA A 248 -15.76 -22.92 11.34
CA ALA A 248 -16.78 -22.60 10.34
C ALA A 248 -16.43 -21.32 9.56
N ALA A 249 -15.86 -20.32 10.22
CA ALA A 249 -15.37 -19.10 9.60
C ALA A 249 -14.24 -19.40 8.59
N VAL A 250 -13.26 -20.21 9.00
CA VAL A 250 -12.16 -20.63 8.11
C VAL A 250 -12.68 -21.43 6.92
N ARG A 251 -13.66 -22.33 7.13
CA ARG A 251 -14.30 -23.06 6.01
C ARG A 251 -14.97 -22.11 5.01
N ARG A 252 -15.64 -21.05 5.48
CA ARG A 252 -16.25 -20.04 4.61
C ARG A 252 -15.21 -19.27 3.81
N ALA A 253 -14.09 -18.88 4.44
CA ALA A 253 -12.99 -18.24 3.74
C ALA A 253 -12.41 -19.13 2.61
N VAL A 254 -12.26 -20.45 2.83
CA VAL A 254 -11.84 -21.39 1.78
C VAL A 254 -12.83 -21.40 0.61
N ILE A 255 -14.13 -21.43 0.90
CA ILE A 255 -15.17 -21.47 -0.14
C ILE A 255 -15.15 -20.20 -1.00
N ASP A 256 -14.98 -19.03 -0.36
CA ASP A 256 -14.88 -17.76 -1.08
C ASP A 256 -13.64 -17.73 -2.00
N ILE A 257 -12.47 -18.12 -1.49
CA ILE A 257 -11.25 -18.24 -2.29
C ILE A 257 -11.44 -19.23 -3.44
N GLN A 258 -12.06 -20.39 -3.19
CA GLN A 258 -12.36 -21.39 -4.21
C GLN A 258 -13.22 -20.80 -5.35
N ARG A 259 -14.27 -20.05 -5.02
CA ARG A 259 -15.13 -19.40 -6.03
C ARG A 259 -14.38 -18.38 -6.87
N GLN A 260 -13.52 -17.60 -6.23
CA GLN A 260 -12.69 -16.63 -6.92
C GLN A 260 -11.69 -17.31 -7.87
N LEU A 261 -11.07 -18.41 -7.44
CA LEU A 261 -10.17 -19.23 -8.28
C LEU A 261 -10.91 -19.89 -9.45
N GLU A 262 -12.12 -20.41 -9.23
CA GLU A 262 -12.96 -21.00 -10.29
C GLU A 262 -13.25 -19.98 -11.41
N GLY A 263 -13.45 -18.71 -11.06
CA GLY A 263 -13.62 -17.62 -12.04
C GLY A 263 -12.40 -17.38 -12.93
N VAL A 264 -11.21 -17.83 -12.51
CA VAL A 264 -9.94 -17.71 -13.26
C VAL A 264 -9.55 -19.04 -13.93
N GLY A 265 -10.34 -20.10 -13.72
CA GLY A 265 -10.07 -21.44 -14.26
C GLY A 265 -9.11 -22.29 -13.42
N ASP A 266 -8.90 -21.92 -12.14
CA ASP A 266 -8.09 -22.66 -11.18
C ASP A 266 -8.96 -23.18 -10.01
N GLY A 267 -8.38 -23.93 -9.09
CA GLY A 267 -9.07 -24.45 -7.91
C GLY A 267 -8.13 -24.70 -6.73
N MET A 268 -8.63 -24.42 -5.53
CA MET A 268 -7.90 -24.57 -4.27
C MET A 268 -7.45 -26.03 -4.00
N SER A 269 -8.13 -26.99 -4.62
CA SER A 269 -7.77 -28.42 -4.59
C SER A 269 -6.37 -28.69 -5.17
N ASN A 270 -5.89 -27.84 -6.09
CA ASN A 270 -4.56 -27.96 -6.70
C ASN A 270 -3.42 -27.71 -5.70
N TYR A 271 -3.72 -27.06 -4.57
CA TYR A 271 -2.73 -26.68 -3.55
C TYR A 271 -2.77 -27.57 -2.31
N VAL A 272 -3.45 -28.71 -2.38
CA VAL A 272 -3.57 -29.70 -1.30
C VAL A 272 -4.14 -29.06 -0.01
N ILE A 273 -5.10 -28.17 -0.19
CA ILE A 273 -5.93 -27.63 0.88
C ILE A 273 -7.30 -28.26 0.70
N ASP A 274 -7.72 -29.07 1.67
CA ASP A 274 -9.02 -29.74 1.62
C ASP A 274 -10.13 -28.70 1.53
N VAL A 275 -10.81 -28.67 0.39
CA VAL A 275 -11.99 -27.83 0.19
C VAL A 275 -13.15 -28.51 0.91
N PRO A 276 -13.75 -27.89 1.94
CA PRO A 276 -14.90 -28.45 2.62
C PRO A 276 -16.03 -28.72 1.61
N LYS A 277 -16.64 -29.91 1.66
CA LYS A 277 -17.79 -30.22 0.79
C LYS A 277 -18.93 -29.21 1.06
N LEU A 278 -19.50 -28.67 -0.03
CA LEU A 278 -20.59 -27.68 -0.06
C LEU A 278 -21.94 -28.16 0.54
N THR A 279 -21.96 -29.24 1.32
CA THR A 279 -23.20 -29.78 1.91
C THR A 279 -23.65 -28.89 3.06
N GLY A 280 -24.49 -27.89 2.76
CA GLY A 280 -25.07 -26.96 3.72
C GLY A 280 -24.80 -25.48 3.44
N TYR A 281 -24.55 -25.10 2.19
CA TYR A 281 -24.45 -23.69 1.81
C TYR A 281 -25.82 -23.02 1.87
N ASP A 282 -26.01 -22.12 2.84
CA ASP A 282 -26.97 -21.02 2.70
C ASP A 282 -26.26 -19.93 1.89
N PRO A 283 -26.76 -19.58 0.68
CA PRO A 283 -26.37 -18.34 0.03
C PRO A 283 -26.66 -17.22 1.02
N GLU A 284 -25.70 -16.31 1.19
CA GLU A 284 -25.86 -14.99 1.83
C GLU A 284 -27.14 -14.91 2.66
N GLN A 285 -27.06 -15.09 3.98
CA GLN A 285 -28.18 -14.71 4.83
C GLN A 285 -28.51 -13.27 4.44
N GLU A 286 -29.63 -13.07 3.73
CA GLU A 286 -29.99 -11.78 3.18
C GLU A 286 -29.97 -10.81 4.36
N TRP A 287 -29.28 -9.70 4.20
CA TRP A 287 -29.24 -8.68 5.25
C TRP A 287 -30.68 -8.28 5.57
N ASP A 288 -31.20 -8.75 6.70
CA ASP A 288 -32.53 -8.42 7.19
C ASP A 288 -32.40 -7.30 8.22
N ALA A 289 -32.75 -6.10 7.79
CA ALA A 289 -32.76 -4.90 8.64
C ALA A 289 -33.55 -5.11 9.95
N ASN A 290 -34.60 -5.94 9.93
CA ASN A 290 -35.43 -6.17 11.11
C ASN A 290 -34.77 -7.14 12.08
N GLU A 291 -34.05 -8.16 11.60
CA GLU A 291 -33.34 -9.13 12.44
C GLU A 291 -32.19 -8.44 13.21
N GLU A 292 -31.41 -7.60 12.52
CA GLU A 292 -30.32 -6.85 13.14
C GLU A 292 -30.83 -5.78 14.12
N MET A 293 -31.97 -5.14 13.82
CA MET A 293 -32.60 -4.20 14.76
C MET A 293 -33.11 -4.91 16.03
N GLN A 294 -33.62 -6.15 15.90
CA GLN A 294 -34.02 -6.95 17.05
C GLN A 294 -32.83 -7.43 17.89
N ARG A 295 -31.71 -7.82 17.26
CA ARG A 295 -30.46 -8.16 17.97
C ARG A 295 -29.91 -6.98 18.75
N GLY A 296 -29.90 -5.78 18.16
CA GLY A 296 -29.48 -4.55 18.84
C GLY A 296 -30.32 -4.23 20.08
N ASN A 297 -31.63 -4.49 20.02
CA ASN A 297 -32.54 -4.29 21.15
C ASN A 297 -32.40 -5.36 22.25
N MET A 298 -31.86 -6.55 21.94
CA MET A 298 -31.60 -7.59 22.95
C MET A 298 -30.27 -7.41 23.70
N ILE A 299 -29.41 -6.49 23.23
CA ILE A 299 -28.10 -6.19 23.83
C ILE A 299 -28.17 -4.98 24.79
N GLN A 300 -29.32 -4.30 24.88
CA GLN A 300 -29.62 -3.27 25.90
C GLN A 300 -30.23 -3.89 27.16
#